data_AF-A0A0K8RAE8-F1
#
_entry.id   AF-A0A0K8RAE8-F1
#
_cell.length_a   1.000
_cell.length_b   1.000
_cell.length_c   1.000
_cell.angle_alpha   90.00
_cell.angle_beta   90.00
_cell.angle_gamma   90.00
#
_symmetry.space_group_name_H-M   'P 1'
#
loop_
_entity.id
_entity.type
_entity.pdbx_description
1 polymer ?
#
loop_
_entity_poly.entity_id
_entity_poly.type
_entity_poly.pdbx_seq_one_letter_code
_entity_poly.pdbx_strand_id
1 'polypeptide(L)'
;MMGHIAEVCDVFMDVLADDADSGKEVCMVEKFQGLTMDYVGRAAFGIDTSFQRDLKHPFLICARKAVKGVMSGPFHMLAHCTTALGKLATPLLWISWIFGRYPIRTFAEHVAKVIRLRKNDSNTAKKRHTSKPLV
;
A
#
# COMPACT_ATOMS: atom_id res chain seq x y z
N MET A 1 13.79 10.89 -5.22
CA MET A 1 13.00 10.61 -3.99
C MET A 1 12.28 11.86 -3.51
N MET A 2 12.98 12.95 -3.19
CA MET A 2 12.34 14.20 -2.72
C MET A 2 11.34 14.82 -3.72
N GLY A 3 11.62 14.78 -5.03
CA GLY A 3 10.68 15.31 -6.04
C GLY A 3 9.33 14.60 -6.10
N HIS A 4 9.30 13.27 -5.92
CA HIS A 4 8.05 12.51 -5.87
C HIS A 4 7.26 12.74 -4.58
N ILE A 5 7.95 13.00 -3.47
CA ILE A 5 7.27 13.37 -2.22
C ILE A 5 6.60 14.73 -2.39
N ALA A 6 7.31 15.71 -2.97
CA ALA A 6 6.76 17.03 -3.22
C ALA A 6 5.50 16.97 -4.10
N GLU A 7 5.57 16.25 -5.23
CA GLU A 7 4.42 16.06 -6.13
C GLU A 7 3.21 15.41 -5.42
N VAL A 8 3.44 14.39 -4.60
CA VAL A 8 2.38 13.72 -3.84
C VAL A 8 1.77 14.63 -2.77
N CYS A 9 2.58 15.51 -2.16
CA CYS A 9 2.12 16.53 -1.23
C CYS A 9 1.38 17.68 -1.92
N ASP A 10 1.77 18.10 -3.11
CA ASP A 10 1.05 19.13 -3.88
C ASP A 10 -0.38 18.66 -4.18
N VAL A 11 -0.54 17.41 -4.63
CA VAL A 11 -1.87 16.79 -4.81
C VAL A 11 -2.66 16.75 -3.51
N PHE A 12 -2.00 16.55 -2.36
CA PHE A 12 -2.66 16.55 -1.06
C PHE A 12 -3.20 17.93 -0.70
N MET A 13 -2.42 18.98 -0.97
CA MET A 13 -2.83 20.36 -0.74
C MET A 13 -4.03 20.72 -1.60
N ASP A 14 -4.07 20.29 -2.86
CA ASP A 14 -5.24 20.48 -3.73
C ASP A 14 -6.49 19.81 -3.15
N VAL A 15 -6.38 18.54 -2.71
CA VAL A 15 -7.51 17.81 -2.12
C VAL A 15 -8.00 18.48 -0.83
N LEU A 16 -7.09 18.99 -0.01
CA LEU A 16 -7.46 19.71 1.21
C LEU A 16 -8.08 21.08 0.93
N ALA A 17 -7.66 21.76 -0.14
CA ALA A 17 -8.29 23.01 -0.58
C ALA A 17 -9.75 22.76 -0.98
N ASP A 18 -10.01 21.72 -1.80
CA ASP A 18 -11.37 21.31 -2.18
C ASP A 18 -12.23 20.96 -0.96
N ASP A 19 -11.66 20.25 0.03
CA ASP A 19 -12.35 19.92 1.28
C ASP A 19 -12.64 21.17 2.11
N ALA A 20 -11.70 22.12 2.20
CA ALA A 20 -11.85 23.35 2.97
C ALA A 20 -12.95 24.25 2.39
N ASP A 21 -13.01 24.37 1.07
CA ASP A 21 -14.05 25.12 0.36
C ASP A 21 -15.45 24.52 0.55
N SER A 22 -15.53 23.23 0.88
CA SER A 22 -16.81 22.55 1.10
C SER A 22 -17.51 22.95 2.42
N GLY A 23 -16.78 23.55 3.36
CA GLY A 23 -17.28 23.92 4.69
C GLY A 23 -17.70 22.74 5.58
N LYS A 24 -17.37 21.50 5.19
CA LYS A 24 -17.72 20.27 5.91
C LYS A 24 -16.55 19.77 6.75
N GLU A 25 -16.88 19.18 7.89
CA GLU A 25 -15.89 18.44 8.66
C GLU A 25 -15.43 17.19 7.88
N VAL A 26 -14.12 16.96 7.84
CA VAL A 26 -13.49 15.85 7.15
C VAL A 26 -12.66 14.99 8.09
N CYS A 27 -12.69 13.67 7.88
CA CYS A 27 -11.88 12.73 8.65
C CYS A 27 -10.43 12.73 8.14
N MET A 28 -9.55 13.50 8.80
CA MET A 28 -8.14 13.61 8.40
C MET A 28 -7.38 12.29 8.40
N VAL A 29 -7.78 11.32 9.24
CA VAL A 29 -7.17 9.99 9.24
C VAL A 29 -7.34 9.30 7.89
N GLU A 30 -8.51 9.42 7.26
CA GLU A 30 -8.74 8.82 5.95
C GLU A 30 -7.93 9.51 4.84
N LYS A 31 -7.82 10.84 4.92
CA LYS A 31 -7.04 11.67 3.99
C LYS A 31 -5.55 11.32 4.06
N PHE A 32 -4.98 11.21 5.26
CA PHE A 32 -3.60 10.77 5.45
C PHE A 32 -3.35 9.32 5.01
N GLN A 33 -4.33 8.43 5.13
CA GLN A 33 -4.21 7.07 4.60
C GLN A 33 -4.16 7.06 3.06
N GLY A 34 -4.92 7.93 2.39
CA GLY A 34 -4.81 8.16 0.95
C GLY A 34 -3.42 8.65 0.56
N LEU A 35 -2.92 9.70 1.23
CA LEU A 35 -1.57 10.25 1.02
C LEU A 35 -0.48 9.18 1.19
N THR A 36 -0.56 8.41 2.28
CA THR A 36 0.41 7.35 2.58
C THR A 36 0.43 6.31 1.47
N MET A 37 -0.74 5.92 0.94
CA MET A 37 -0.81 4.93 -0.13
C MET A 37 -0.40 5.48 -1.50
N ASP A 38 -0.60 6.77 -1.78
CA ASP A 38 -0.05 7.38 -3.00
C ASP A 38 1.48 7.34 -2.98
N TYR A 39 2.09 7.69 -1.83
CA TYR A 39 3.54 7.64 -1.71
C TYR A 39 4.08 6.21 -1.69
N VAL A 40 3.63 5.38 -0.75
CA VAL A 40 4.14 4.01 -0.56
C VAL A 40 3.74 3.10 -1.73
N GLY A 41 2.53 3.26 -2.27
CA GLY A 41 2.04 2.55 -3.45
C GLY A 41 2.97 2.74 -4.64
N ARG A 42 3.31 3.99 -4.94
CA ARG A 42 4.25 4.33 -6.02
C ARG A 42 5.67 3.88 -5.71
N ALA A 43 6.20 4.26 -4.55
CA ALA A 43 7.61 4.05 -4.21
C ALA A 43 7.97 2.58 -3.97
N ALA A 44 7.13 1.83 -3.25
CA ALA A 44 7.42 0.46 -2.85
C ALA A 44 6.84 -0.58 -3.82
N PHE A 45 5.69 -0.31 -4.43
CA PHE A 45 4.96 -1.30 -5.24
C PHE A 45 4.84 -0.91 -6.72
N GLY A 46 5.22 0.31 -7.09
CA GLY A 46 5.06 0.83 -8.46
C GLY A 46 3.60 0.96 -8.88
N ILE A 47 2.69 1.16 -7.93
CA ILE A 47 1.27 1.37 -8.17
C ILE A 47 1.06 2.87 -8.38
N ASP A 48 0.75 3.27 -9.61
CA ASP A 48 0.43 4.66 -9.94
C ASP A 48 -1.09 4.83 -10.02
N THR A 49 -1.70 5.13 -8.89
CA THR A 49 -3.14 5.36 -8.76
C THR A 49 -3.35 6.48 -7.75
N SER A 50 -4.37 7.32 -7.95
CA SER A 50 -4.65 8.48 -7.11
C SER A 50 -5.59 8.11 -5.94
N PHE A 51 -5.05 7.44 -4.93
CA PHE A 51 -5.78 7.06 -3.70
C PHE A 51 -6.24 8.28 -2.88
N GLN A 52 -5.55 9.42 -2.99
CA GLN A 52 -5.96 10.67 -2.34
C GLN A 52 -7.33 11.17 -2.81
N ARG A 53 -7.64 10.97 -4.11
CA ARG A 53 -8.91 11.34 -4.73
C ARG A 53 -9.94 10.20 -4.75
N ASP A 54 -9.48 8.94 -4.67
CA ASP A 54 -10.35 7.76 -4.54
C ASP A 54 -10.07 6.98 -3.24
N LEU A 55 -10.63 7.46 -2.14
CA LEU A 55 -10.52 6.82 -0.83
C LEU A 55 -11.26 5.47 -0.75
N LYS A 56 -12.07 5.12 -1.76
CA LYS A 56 -12.82 3.86 -1.85
C LYS A 56 -12.13 2.82 -2.72
N HIS A 57 -10.93 3.12 -3.21
CA HIS A 57 -10.19 2.19 -4.05
C HIS A 57 -10.01 0.83 -3.34
N PRO A 58 -10.30 -0.31 -3.99
CA PRO A 58 -10.25 -1.64 -3.37
C PRO A 58 -8.90 -1.96 -2.72
N PHE A 59 -7.82 -1.50 -3.34
CA PHE A 59 -6.46 -1.67 -2.81
C PHE A 59 -6.24 -0.92 -1.49
N LEU A 60 -6.73 0.32 -1.36
CA LEU A 60 -6.64 1.11 -0.13
C LEU A 60 -7.50 0.48 0.98
N ILE A 61 -8.71 -0.01 0.64
CA ILE A 61 -9.57 -0.74 1.59
C ILE A 61 -8.86 -2.00 2.09
N CYS A 62 -8.22 -2.75 1.19
CA CYS A 62 -7.45 -3.94 1.54
C CYS A 62 -6.26 -3.59 2.45
N ALA A 63 -5.52 -2.53 2.13
CA ALA A 63 -4.40 -2.03 2.93
C ALA A 63 -4.85 -1.62 4.35
N ARG A 64 -5.95 -0.88 4.48
CA ARG A 64 -6.53 -0.50 5.78
C ARG A 64 -6.87 -1.72 6.64
N LYS A 65 -7.53 -2.72 6.05
CA LYS A 65 -7.86 -3.97 6.73
C LYS A 65 -6.60 -4.73 7.15
N ALA A 66 -5.59 -4.75 6.29
CA ALA A 66 -4.32 -5.42 6.52
C ALA A 66 -3.56 -4.78 7.69
N VAL A 67 -3.37 -3.46 7.67
CA VAL A 67 -2.70 -2.70 8.73
C VAL A 67 -3.45 -2.85 10.06
N LYS A 68 -4.79 -2.68 10.06
CA LYS A 68 -5.60 -2.89 11.27
C LYS A 68 -5.43 -4.30 11.82
N GLY A 69 -5.51 -5.32 10.96
CA GLY A 69 -5.33 -6.72 11.38
C GLY A 69 -3.95 -7.00 11.98
N VAL A 70 -2.90 -6.35 11.47
CA VAL A 70 -1.54 -6.46 12.03
C VAL A 70 -1.42 -5.72 13.36
N MET A 71 -1.99 -4.52 13.47
CA MET A 71 -1.84 -3.62 14.63
C MET A 71 -2.80 -3.90 15.78
N SER A 72 -3.94 -4.55 15.55
CA SER A 72 -4.90 -4.89 16.62
C SER A 72 -4.96 -6.39 16.92
N GLY A 73 -4.15 -7.19 16.24
CA GLY A 73 -4.14 -8.64 16.42
C GLY A 73 -3.40 -9.07 17.69
N PRO A 74 -3.61 -10.32 18.17
CA PRO A 74 -2.84 -10.89 19.27
C PRO A 74 -1.32 -10.85 19.03
N PHE A 75 -0.89 -10.77 17.77
CA PHE A 75 0.52 -10.64 17.40
C PHE A 75 1.11 -9.24 17.62
N HIS A 76 0.33 -8.16 17.52
CA HIS A 76 0.80 -6.83 17.94
C HIS A 76 1.05 -6.82 19.45
N MET A 77 0.12 -7.37 20.22
CA MET A 77 0.25 -7.49 21.66
C MET A 77 1.44 -8.39 22.03
N LEU A 78 1.58 -9.56 21.41
CA LEU A 78 2.71 -10.44 21.64
C LEU A 78 4.04 -9.77 21.26
N ALA A 79 4.13 -9.09 20.11
CA ALA A 79 5.36 -8.40 19.70
C ALA A 79 5.75 -7.26 20.67
N HIS A 80 4.78 -6.50 21.18
CA HIS A 80 5.02 -5.46 22.19
C HIS A 80 5.39 -6.04 23.56
N CYS A 81 4.84 -7.20 23.95
CA CYS A 81 5.13 -7.85 25.22
C CYS A 81 6.41 -8.71 25.21
N THR A 82 6.95 -9.09 24.04
CA THR A 82 8.04 -10.08 23.91
C THR A 82 9.41 -9.51 23.57
N THR A 83 9.66 -8.22 23.80
CA THR A 83 11.02 -7.64 23.69
C THR A 83 12.06 -8.35 24.57
N ALA A 84 11.64 -9.14 25.57
CA ALA A 84 12.50 -9.94 26.44
C ALA A 84 12.72 -11.41 26.00
N LEU A 85 12.00 -11.95 25.02
CA LEU A 85 12.03 -13.39 24.67
C LEU A 85 12.38 -13.65 23.19
N GLY A 86 13.47 -13.05 22.71
CA GLY A 86 13.88 -13.10 21.30
C GLY A 86 14.05 -14.49 20.67
N LYS A 87 14.32 -15.55 21.46
CA LYS A 87 14.49 -16.93 20.95
C LYS A 87 13.18 -17.74 20.82
N LEU A 88 12.13 -17.34 21.53
CA LEU A 88 10.81 -18.02 21.52
C LEU A 88 9.78 -17.25 20.66
N ALA A 89 10.07 -15.99 20.32
CA ALA A 89 9.25 -15.19 19.43
C ALA A 89 9.23 -15.74 17.99
N THR A 90 10.34 -16.27 17.48
CA THR A 90 10.46 -16.79 16.10
C THR A 90 9.48 -17.94 15.79
N PRO A 91 9.38 -19.00 16.60
CA PRO A 91 8.41 -20.07 16.35
C PRO A 91 6.95 -19.63 16.53
N LEU A 92 6.63 -18.72 17.45
CA LEU A 92 5.28 -18.18 17.61
C LEU A 92 4.83 -17.30 16.43
N LEU A 93 5.75 -16.50 15.88
CA LEU A 93 5.51 -15.69 14.68
C LEU A 93 5.30 -16.58 13.44
N TRP A 94 5.98 -17.72 13.33
CA TRP A 94 5.75 -18.65 12.21
C TRP A 94 4.36 -19.32 12.28
N ILE A 95 3.92 -19.75 13.47
CA ILE A 95 2.58 -20.33 13.68
C ILE A 95 1.48 -19.28 13.42
N SER A 96 1.73 -18.00 13.73
CA SER A 96 0.83 -16.88 13.39
C SER A 96 0.54 -16.75 11.91
N TRP A 97 1.54 -17.06 11.09
CA TRP A 97 1.51 -16.91 9.64
C TRP A 97 0.68 -18.03 8.98
N ILE A 98 0.58 -19.19 9.65
CA ILE A 98 -0.17 -20.36 9.19
C ILE A 98 -1.66 -20.29 9.57
N PHE A 99 -2.00 -19.79 10.76
CA PHE A 99 -3.38 -19.88 11.29
C PHE A 99 -4.29 -18.68 11.00
N GLY A 100 -3.77 -17.52 10.64
CA GLY A 100 -4.62 -16.36 10.38
C GLY A 100 -4.99 -16.21 8.91
N ARG A 101 -6.29 -16.28 8.58
CA ARG A 101 -6.83 -15.68 7.35
C ARG A 101 -6.65 -14.16 7.41
N TYR A 102 -5.42 -13.69 7.25
CA TYR A 102 -5.10 -12.29 7.42
C TYR A 102 -5.41 -11.50 6.13
N PRO A 103 -6.02 -10.31 6.24
CA PRO A 103 -6.12 -9.37 5.12
C PRO A 103 -4.75 -9.01 4.50
N ILE A 104 -3.63 -9.22 5.23
CA ILE A 104 -2.27 -9.13 4.68
C ILE A 104 -2.02 -10.11 3.55
N ARG A 105 -2.52 -11.35 3.62
CA ARG A 105 -2.30 -12.34 2.55
C ARG A 105 -3.01 -11.90 1.26
N THR A 106 -4.26 -11.46 1.39
CA THR A 106 -5.01 -10.88 0.27
C THR A 106 -4.33 -9.63 -0.28
N PHE A 107 -3.81 -8.76 0.59
CA PHE A 107 -3.04 -7.59 0.17
C PHE A 107 -1.77 -7.98 -0.60
N ALA A 108 -1.00 -8.95 -0.08
CA ALA A 108 0.20 -9.48 -0.73
C ALA A 108 -0.12 -10.13 -2.09
N GLU A 109 -1.23 -10.86 -2.21
CA GLU A 109 -1.71 -11.42 -3.47
C GLU A 109 -2.02 -10.31 -4.50
N HIS A 110 -2.67 -9.21 -4.07
CA HIS A 110 -2.94 -8.05 -4.95
C HIS A 110 -1.65 -7.37 -5.39
N VAL A 111 -0.72 -7.11 -4.46
CA VAL A 111 0.60 -6.54 -4.78
C VAL A 111 1.36 -7.43 -5.76
N ALA A 112 1.41 -8.75 -5.50
CA ALA A 112 2.06 -9.70 -6.38
C ALA A 112 1.44 -9.72 -7.78
N LYS A 113 0.11 -9.59 -7.89
CA LYS A 113 -0.58 -9.48 -9.16
C LYS A 113 -0.16 -8.22 -9.92
N VAL A 114 -0.11 -7.05 -9.27
CA VAL A 114 0.35 -5.80 -9.92
C VAL A 114 1.79 -5.92 -10.42
N ILE A 115 2.68 -6.46 -9.58
CA ILE A 115 4.09 -6.66 -9.97
C ILE A 115 4.21 -7.59 -11.18
N ARG A 116 3.43 -8.68 -11.21
CA ARG A 116 3.40 -9.62 -12.35
C ARG A 116 2.91 -8.96 -13.63
N LEU A 117 1.84 -8.18 -13.56
CA LEU A 117 1.30 -7.44 -14.70
C LEU A 117 2.35 -6.48 -15.25
N ARG A 118 3.00 -5.69 -14.39
CA ARG A 118 4.08 -4.77 -14.81
C ARG A 118 5.25 -5.51 -15.48
N LYS A 119 5.66 -6.67 -14.96
CA LYS A 119 6.74 -7.47 -15.56
C LYS A 119 6.34 -8.00 -16.94
N ASN A 120 5.08 -8.39 -17.12
CA ASN A 120 4.58 -8.85 -18.41
C ASN A 120 4.45 -7.70 -19.43
N ASP A 121 3.98 -6.53 -19.00
CA ASP A 121 3.86 -5.34 -19.86
C ASP A 121 5.24 -4.83 -20.30
N SER A 122 6.21 -4.75 -19.39
CA SER A 122 7.59 -4.39 -19.72
C SER A 122 8.26 -5.40 -20.67
N ASN A 123 8.02 -6.69 -20.50
CA ASN A 123 8.48 -7.72 -21.43
C ASN A 123 7.80 -7.61 -22.81
N THR A 124 6.51 -7.26 -22.83
CA THR A 124 5.75 -7.05 -24.08
C THR A 124 6.21 -5.80 -24.81
N ALA A 125 6.46 -4.70 -24.09
CA ALA A 125 7.03 -3.47 -24.63
C ALA A 125 8.45 -3.70 -25.17
N LYS A 126 9.29 -4.44 -24.45
CA LYS A 126 10.65 -4.79 -24.90
C LYS A 126 10.62 -5.67 -26.16
N LYS A 127 9.73 -6.66 -26.22
CA LYS A 127 9.51 -7.48 -27.43
C LYS A 127 9.06 -6.64 -28.63
N ARG A 128 8.11 -5.71 -28.45
CA ARG A 128 7.66 -4.78 -29.50
C ARG A 128 8.77 -3.86 -30.00
N HIS A 129 9.69 -3.48 -29.12
CA HIS A 129 10.83 -2.63 -29.50
C HIS A 129 11.91 -3.40 -30.27
N THR A 130 12.11 -4.69 -29.96
CA THR A 130 13.04 -5.58 -30.69
C THR A 130 12.44 -6.17 -31.97
N SER A 131 11.13 -6.09 -32.17
CA SER A 131 10.43 -6.61 -33.35
C SER A 131 10.03 -5.53 -34.36
N LYS A 132 10.47 -4.27 -34.19
CA LYS A 132 10.35 -3.27 -35.26
C LYS A 132 11.40 -3.62 -36.34
N PRO A 133 10.99 -3.94 -37.58
CA PRO A 133 11.94 -4.21 -38.65
C PRO A 133 12.67 -2.91 -39.01
N LEU A 134 13.95 -3.04 -39.38
CA LEU A 134 14.65 -1.99 -40.11
C LEU A 134 13.83 -1.68 -41.37
N VAL A 135 13.34 -0.45 -41.46
CA VAL A 135 12.94 0.19 -42.71
C VAL A 135 13.94 1.30 -42.96
#